data_AF-A0A0B0D3M3-F1
#
_entry.id   AF-A0A0B0D3M3-F1
#
_cell.length_a   1.000
_cell.length_b   1.000
_cell.length_c   1.000
_cell.angle_alpha   90.00
_cell.angle_beta   90.00
_cell.angle_gamma   90.00
#
_symmetry.space_group_name_H-M   'P 1'
#
loop_
_entity.id
_entity.type
_entity.pdbx_description
1 polymer ?
#
loop_
_entity_poly.entity_id
_entity_poly.type
_entity_poly.pdbx_seq_one_letter_code
_entity_poly.pdbx_strand_id
1 'polypeptide(L)'
;MEFKSFYEMFKERASQQDLEFLKETISEKLLAREIRQGEVVDYSYAESIEGWKQAFNLFEDKKMTWIYTDHSLTKLKDDEWLAAFFISIELETLTLLQPLLQYI
;
A
#
# COMPACT_ATOMS: atom_id res chain seq x y z
N MET A 1 -20.44 -5.11 -9.19
CA MET A 1 -19.99 -4.58 -7.89
C MET A 1 -19.90 -3.07 -8.03
N GLU A 2 -20.46 -2.32 -7.09
CA GLU A 2 -20.36 -0.84 -7.09
C GLU A 2 -18.93 -0.38 -6.81
N PHE A 3 -18.52 0.77 -7.37
CA PHE A 3 -17.15 1.29 -7.22
C PHE A 3 -16.72 1.41 -5.76
N LYS A 4 -17.60 1.93 -4.88
CA LYS A 4 -17.27 2.10 -3.45
C LYS A 4 -17.00 0.77 -2.75
N SER A 5 -17.79 -0.26 -3.06
CA SER A 5 -17.56 -1.60 -2.51
C SER A 5 -16.26 -2.21 -3.03
N PHE A 6 -15.95 -2.01 -4.32
CA PHE A 6 -14.65 -2.39 -4.87
C PHE A 6 -13.49 -1.68 -4.18
N TYR A 7 -13.62 -0.38 -3.95
CA TYR A 7 -12.58 0.43 -3.34
C TYR A 7 -12.27 0.01 -1.89
N GLU A 8 -13.29 -0.27 -1.08
CA GLU A 8 -13.09 -0.80 0.28
C GLU A 8 -12.42 -2.17 0.25
N MET A 9 -12.88 -3.06 -0.64
CA MET A 9 -12.24 -4.37 -0.83
C MET A 9 -10.79 -4.25 -1.30
N PHE A 10 -10.50 -3.29 -2.19
CA PHE A 10 -9.15 -3.05 -2.66
C PHE A 10 -8.21 -2.68 -1.51
N LYS A 11 -8.60 -1.71 -0.67
CA LYS A 11 -7.82 -1.31 0.51
C LYS A 11 -7.62 -2.49 1.47
N GLU A 12 -8.67 -3.25 1.75
CA GLU A 12 -8.62 -4.40 2.65
C GLU A 12 -7.62 -5.46 2.15
N ARG A 13 -7.79 -5.94 0.91
CA ARG A 13 -6.94 -6.98 0.34
C ARG A 13 -5.49 -6.52 0.17
N ALA A 14 -5.29 -5.27 -0.24
CA ALA A 14 -3.96 -4.68 -0.34
C ALA A 14 -3.27 -4.58 1.04
N SER A 15 -4.01 -4.21 2.09
CA SER A 15 -3.47 -4.16 3.47
C SER A 15 -3.10 -5.54 4.02
N GLN A 16 -3.74 -6.59 3.52
CA GLN A 16 -3.47 -7.99 3.82
C GLN A 16 -2.35 -8.59 2.94
N GLN A 17 -1.66 -7.75 2.15
CA GLN A 17 -0.55 -8.13 1.28
C GLN A 17 -0.94 -9.15 0.19
N ASP A 18 -2.20 -9.11 -0.26
CA ASP A 18 -2.71 -10.03 -1.28
C ASP A 18 -2.25 -9.62 -2.68
N LEU A 19 -1.05 -10.09 -3.05
CA LEU A 19 -0.43 -9.79 -4.34
C LEU A 19 -1.23 -10.33 -5.53
N GLU A 20 -1.90 -11.48 -5.39
CA GLU A 20 -2.68 -12.05 -6.50
C GLU A 20 -3.90 -11.18 -6.79
N PHE A 21 -4.60 -10.71 -5.76
CA PHE A 21 -5.69 -9.75 -5.94
C PHE A 21 -5.22 -8.43 -6.58
N LEU A 22 -4.04 -7.92 -6.19
CA LEU A 22 -3.47 -6.72 -6.82
C LEU A 22 -3.19 -6.94 -8.31
N LYS A 23 -2.65 -8.11 -8.70
CA LYS A 23 -2.41 -8.45 -10.11
C LYS A 23 -3.70 -8.48 -10.93
N GLU A 24 -4.79 -9.01 -10.35
CA GLU A 24 -6.10 -9.12 -11.01
C GLU A 24 -6.81 -7.76 -11.17
N THR A 25 -6.57 -6.82 -10.26
CA THR A 25 -7.33 -5.56 -10.19
C THR A 25 -6.59 -4.35 -10.75
N ILE A 26 -5.27 -4.36 -10.74
CA ILE A 26 -4.45 -3.30 -11.33
C ILE A 26 -4.40 -3.50 -12.84
N SER A 27 -4.63 -2.42 -13.60
CA SER A 27 -4.54 -2.45 -15.06
C SER A 27 -3.12 -2.80 -15.53
N GLU A 28 -3.01 -3.72 -16.49
CA GLU A 28 -1.73 -4.02 -17.17
C GLU A 28 -1.14 -2.80 -17.91
N LYS A 29 -1.93 -1.75 -18.11
CA LYS A 29 -1.49 -0.46 -18.69
C LYS A 29 -1.05 0.56 -17.64
N LEU A 30 -0.90 0.16 -16.37
CA LEU A 30 -0.45 1.05 -15.30
C LEU A 30 0.89 1.71 -15.68
N LEU A 31 0.93 3.03 -15.46
CA LEU A 31 2.15 3.84 -15.41
C LEU A 31 2.20 4.49 -14.04
N ALA A 32 3.00 3.94 -13.14
CA ALA A 32 3.22 4.49 -11.82
C ALA A 32 4.38 5.48 -11.84
N ARG A 33 4.29 6.52 -11.01
CA ARG A 33 5.37 7.50 -10.82
C ARG A 33 5.71 7.60 -9.35
N GLU A 34 6.98 7.41 -9.04
CA GLU A 34 7.54 7.66 -7.72
C GLU A 34 8.38 8.94 -7.72
N ILE A 35 8.22 9.72 -6.65
CA ILE A 35 9.10 10.85 -6.35
C ILE A 35 9.77 10.56 -5.01
N ARG A 36 11.07 10.30 -5.03
CA ARG A 36 11.86 9.96 -3.84
C ARG A 36 13.16 10.74 -3.84
N GLN A 37 13.41 11.48 -2.75
CA GLN A 37 14.64 12.27 -2.59
C GLN A 37 14.96 13.23 -3.76
N GLY A 38 13.92 13.75 -4.43
CA GLY A 38 14.07 14.65 -5.59
C GLY A 38 14.29 13.93 -6.93
N GLU A 39 14.41 12.61 -6.92
CA GLU A 39 14.43 11.79 -8.13
C GLU A 39 13.00 11.40 -8.53
N VAL A 40 12.75 11.38 -9.84
CA VAL A 40 11.48 10.96 -10.44
C VAL A 40 11.75 9.70 -11.24
N VAL A 41 11.03 8.63 -10.89
CA VAL A 41 11.14 7.34 -11.58
C VAL A 41 9.74 6.88 -11.98
N ASP A 42 9.63 6.39 -13.21
CA ASP A 42 8.40 5.81 -13.74
C ASP A 42 8.52 4.28 -13.75
N TYR A 43 7.45 3.59 -13.40
CA TYR A 43 7.36 2.14 -13.35
C TYR A 43 6.19 1.64 -14.20
N SER A 44 6.45 0.62 -15.00
CA SER A 44 5.42 -0.16 -15.70
C SER A 44 4.60 -1.01 -14.72
N TYR A 45 3.53 -1.63 -15.21
CA TYR A 45 2.79 -2.66 -14.46
C TYR A 45 3.70 -3.74 -13.87
N ALA A 46 4.55 -4.36 -14.70
CA ALA A 46 5.41 -5.47 -14.25
C ALA A 46 6.38 -5.05 -13.15
N GLU A 47 6.98 -3.87 -13.28
CA GLU A 47 7.88 -3.30 -12.27
C GLU A 47 7.13 -2.91 -11.00
N SER A 48 5.92 -2.38 -11.11
CA SER A 48 5.07 -2.04 -9.97
C SER A 48 4.65 -3.28 -9.18
N ILE A 49 4.25 -4.36 -9.85
CA ILE A 49 3.89 -5.64 -9.21
C ILE A 49 5.11 -6.26 -8.52
N GLU A 50 6.28 -6.24 -9.16
CA GLU A 50 7.51 -6.75 -8.54
C GLU A 50 7.93 -5.87 -7.34
N GLY A 51 7.76 -4.54 -7.42
CA GLY A 51 7.98 -3.64 -6.29
C GLY A 51 7.08 -3.95 -5.09
N TRP A 52 5.79 -4.19 -5.33
CA TRP A 52 4.85 -4.62 -4.28
C TRP A 52 5.23 -5.94 -3.65
N LYS A 53 5.60 -6.94 -4.47
CA LYS A 53 6.09 -8.24 -4.00
C LYS A 53 7.32 -8.10 -3.12
N GLN A 54 8.29 -7.28 -3.53
CA GLN A 54 9.50 -7.02 -2.73
C GLN A 54 9.15 -6.34 -1.40
N ALA A 55 8.23 -5.37 -1.41
CA ALA A 55 7.75 -4.71 -0.20
C ALA A 55 7.08 -5.71 0.76
N PHE A 56 6.17 -6.56 0.28
CA PHE A 56 5.52 -7.57 1.11
C PHE A 56 6.53 -8.57 1.70
N ASN A 57 7.45 -9.08 0.88
CA ASN A 57 8.49 -10.01 1.34
C ASN A 57 9.45 -9.39 2.36
N LEU A 58 9.79 -8.10 2.25
CA LEU A 58 10.66 -7.40 3.23
C LEU A 58 10.06 -7.40 4.65
N PHE A 59 8.77 -7.64 4.72
CA PHE A 59 7.91 -7.29 5.82
C PHE A 59 7.12 -8.48 6.39
N GLU A 60 7.21 -9.65 5.76
CA GLU A 60 6.51 -10.89 6.12
C GLU A 60 6.75 -11.31 7.59
N ASP A 61 7.98 -11.19 8.09
CA ASP A 61 8.34 -11.62 9.45
C ASP A 61 8.14 -10.55 10.54
N LYS A 62 7.62 -9.37 10.18
CA LYS A 62 7.49 -8.27 11.13
C LYS A 62 6.03 -8.06 11.51
N LYS A 63 5.81 -7.79 12.80
CA LYS A 63 4.51 -7.29 13.26
C LYS A 63 4.29 -5.89 12.71
N MET A 64 3.43 -5.79 11.70
CA MET A 64 3.07 -4.51 11.12
C MET A 64 1.64 -4.48 10.63
N THR A 65 1.18 -3.27 10.40
CA THR A 65 -0.11 -2.99 9.80
C THR A 65 0.08 -2.02 8.64
N TRP A 66 -0.43 -2.38 7.46
CA TRP A 66 -0.57 -1.46 6.34
C TRP A 66 -1.88 -0.68 6.50
N ILE A 67 -1.79 0.64 6.64
CA ILE A 67 -2.93 1.51 6.91
C ILE A 67 -3.22 2.35 5.67
N TYR A 68 -4.41 2.15 5.10
CA TYR A 68 -4.91 2.94 3.99
C TYR A 68 -5.85 4.02 4.53
N THR A 69 -5.46 5.29 4.39
CA THR A 69 -6.23 6.44 4.87
C THR A 69 -6.81 7.20 3.69
N ASP A 70 -8.14 7.30 3.62
CA ASP A 70 -8.82 8.02 2.54
C ASP A 70 -8.45 9.52 2.53
N HIS A 71 -8.21 10.06 1.34
CA HIS A 71 -8.08 11.50 1.13
C HIS A 71 -9.30 12.05 0.39
N SER A 72 -9.65 11.48 -0.76
CA SER A 72 -10.77 11.95 -1.57
C SER A 72 -11.33 10.87 -2.48
N LEU A 73 -12.64 10.95 -2.72
CA LEU A 73 -13.31 10.13 -3.72
C LEU A 73 -14.19 11.01 -4.61
N THR A 74 -13.91 10.99 -5.92
CA THR A 74 -14.57 11.86 -6.89
C THR A 74 -15.07 11.05 -8.09
N LYS A 75 -16.38 11.09 -8.35
CA LYS A 75 -16.95 10.54 -9.58
C LYS A 75 -16.60 11.48 -10.73
N LEU A 76 -15.92 10.96 -11.76
CA LEU A 76 -15.55 11.74 -12.95
C LEU A 76 -16.63 11.62 -14.02
N LYS A 77 -17.14 10.40 -14.24
CA LYS A 77 -18.24 10.05 -15.17
C LYS A 77 -19.00 8.84 -14.62
N ASP A 78 -20.01 8.35 -15.35
CA ASP A 78 -20.86 7.27 -14.85
C ASP A 78 -20.08 6.00 -14.45
N ASP A 79 -19.09 5.61 -15.25
CA ASP A 79 -18.27 4.42 -15.02
C ASP A 79 -16.82 4.76 -14.65
N GLU A 80 -16.55 5.99 -14.20
CA GLU A 80 -15.19 6.47 -13.94
C GLU A 80 -15.11 7.23 -12.62
N TRP A 81 -14.17 6.81 -11.77
CA TRP A 81 -13.94 7.38 -10.45
C TRP A 81 -12.44 7.62 -10.24
N LEU A 82 -12.14 8.70 -9.52
CA LEU A 82 -10.82 8.99 -8.98
C LEU A 82 -10.88 8.79 -7.46
N ALA A 83 -10.03 7.90 -6.95
CA ALA A 83 -9.76 7.74 -5.54
C ALA A 83 -8.33 8.20 -5.23
N ALA A 84 -8.17 8.98 -4.17
CA ALA A 84 -6.87 9.32 -3.62
C ALA A 84 -6.84 8.93 -2.14
N PHE A 85 -5.73 8.34 -1.72
CA PHE A 85 -5.50 7.85 -0.37
C PHE A 85 -4.02 7.87 -0.05
N PHE A 86 -3.71 7.81 1.24
CA PHE A 86 -2.37 7.63 1.76
C PHE A 86 -2.19 6.20 2.24
N ILE A 87 -0.97 5.67 2.08
CA ILE A 87 -0.56 4.40 2.67
C ILE A 87 0.53 4.71 3.69
N SER A 88 0.35 4.22 4.92
CA SER A 88 1.40 4.19 5.93
C SER A 88 1.61 2.76 6.43
N ILE A 89 2.82 2.49 6.92
CA ILE A 89 3.15 1.22 7.57
C ILE A 89 3.41 1.54 9.03
N GLU A 90 2.64 0.94 9.92
CA GLU A 90 2.90 0.95 11.35
C GLU A 90 3.69 -0.30 11.72
N LEU A 91 4.91 -0.11 12.22
CA LEU A 91 5.77 -1.19 12.70
C LEU A 91 5.66 -1.28 14.22
N GLU A 92 5.23 -2.43 14.74
CA GLU A 92 5.28 -2.68 16.17
C GLU A 92 6.73 -3.00 16.55
N THR A 93 7.46 -2.00 17.05
CA THR A 93 8.78 -2.26 17.63
C THR A 93 8.58 -3.04 18.93
N LEU A 94 9.07 -4.28 19.00
CA LEU A 94 9.29 -4.94 20.27
C LEU A 94 10.30 -4.08 21.06
N THR A 95 9.82 -3.28 22.01
CA THR A 95 10.65 -2.63 23.04
C THR A 95 11.16 -3.68 24.01
N LEU A 96 11.98 -4.61 23.52
CA LEU A 96 12.90 -5.37 24.35
C LEU A 96 14.08 -4.44 24.64
N LEU A 97 13.93 -3.55 25.63
CA LEU A 97 14.98 -2.94 26.49
C LEU A 97 14.45 -1.70 27.26
N GLN A 98 13.42 -1.88 28.09
CA GLN A 98 13.24 -1.06 29.30
C GLN A 98 13.23 -1.96 30.55
N PRO A 99 14.38 -2.55 30.93
CA PRO A 99 14.63 -2.68 32.37
C PRO A 99 16.07 -2.36 32.82
N LEU A 100 16.83 -1.49 32.15
CA LEU A 100 18.23 -1.22 32.55
C LEU A 100 18.61 0.26 32.79
N LEU A 101 17.67 1.20 32.85
CA LEU A 101 17.95 2.60 33.25
C LEU A 101 17.47 2.95 34.66
N GLN A 102 17.33 1.97 35.55
CA GLN A 102 17.08 2.21 36.99
C GLN A 102 18.25 1.83 37.90
N TYR A 103 19.41 1.39 37.35
CA TYR A 103 20.53 0.91 38.17
C TYR A 103 21.94 1.36 37.72
N ILE A 104 22.08 2.45 36.97
CA ILE A 104 23.37 3.14 36.81
C ILE A 104 23.18 4.64 37.02
#